data_AF-A0A520BLJ1-F1
#
_entry.id   AF-A0A520BLJ1-F1
#
_cell.length_a   1.000
_cell.length_b   1.000
_cell.length_c   1.000
_cell.angle_alpha   90.00
_cell.angle_beta   90.00
_cell.angle_gamma   90.00
#
_symmetry.space_group_name_H-M   'P 1'
#
loop_
_entity.id
_entity.type
_entity.pdbx_description
1 polymer ?
#
loop_
_entity_poly.entity_id
_entity_poly.type
_entity_poly.pdbx_seq_one_letter_code
_entity_poly.pdbx_strand_id
1 'polypeptide(L)'
;YEGALDAADVAVVFYSPDAVKIKQLEEVTYDQISESFKRKDLIIFTNPEEFKGFLYEHHLKESALLLMSSGNYGGLNFDEIQGLL
;
A
#
# COMPACT_ATOMS: atom_id res chain seq x y z
N TYR A 1 -8.08 -1.47 12.20
CA TYR A 1 -6.73 -1.67 11.64
C TYR A 1 -5.64 -1.06 12.52
N GLU A 2 -6.00 -0.25 13.52
CA GLU A 2 -5.13 0.25 14.59
C GLU A 2 -4.11 -0.78 15.10
N GLY A 3 -2.85 -0.35 15.21
CA GLY A 3 -1.73 -1.17 15.69
C GLY A 3 -1.06 -2.06 14.63
N ALA A 4 -1.71 -2.33 13.50
CA ALA A 4 -1.23 -3.34 12.55
C ALA A 4 0.11 -2.99 11.88
N LEU A 5 0.41 -1.70 11.75
CA LEU A 5 1.64 -1.22 11.10
C LEU A 5 2.61 -0.56 12.07
N ASP A 6 2.36 -0.55 13.38
CA ASP A 6 3.15 0.26 14.35
C ASP A 6 4.65 -0.08 14.37
N ALA A 7 5.01 -1.31 14.02
CA ALA A 7 6.41 -1.73 13.95
C ALA A 7 7.13 -1.28 12.66
N ALA A 8 6.40 -0.77 11.67
CA ALA A 8 7.00 -0.30 10.42
C ALA A 8 7.45 1.17 10.54
N ASP A 9 8.72 1.41 10.22
CA ASP A 9 9.30 2.74 10.12
C ASP A 9 8.57 3.59 9.06
N VAL A 10 8.21 2.95 7.93
CA VAL A 10 7.41 3.55 6.87
C VAL A 10 6.16 2.69 6.65
N ALA A 11 4.99 3.24 6.96
CA ALA A 11 3.71 2.56 6.82
C ALA A 11 2.98 3.02 5.55
N VAL A 12 2.66 2.06 4.68
CA VAL A 12 2.00 2.31 3.40
C VAL A 12 0.76 1.44 3.26
N VAL A 13 -0.35 2.04 2.83
CA VAL A 13 -1.57 1.33 2.43
C VAL A 13 -1.87 1.68 0.98
N PHE A 14 -2.00 0.66 0.14
CA PHE A 14 -2.53 0.81 -1.21
C PHE A 14 -3.94 0.23 -1.29
N TYR A 15 -4.87 1.03 -1.79
CA TYR A 15 -6.28 0.65 -1.99
C TYR A 15 -6.69 0.96 -3.43
N SER A 16 -7.24 -0.01 -4.16
CA SER A 16 -7.72 0.21 -5.53
C SER A 16 -9.25 0.25 -5.53
N PRO A 17 -9.89 1.43 -5.69
CA PRO A 17 -11.34 1.54 -5.76
C PRO A 17 -11.93 0.69 -6.89
N ASP A 18 -11.24 0.61 -8.03
CA ASP A 18 -11.68 -0.18 -9.18
C ASP A 18 -11.73 -1.68 -8.87
N ALA A 19 -10.72 -2.20 -8.16
CA ALA A 19 -10.70 -3.60 -7.74
C ALA A 19 -11.85 -3.95 -6.77
N VAL A 20 -12.32 -2.97 -5.99
CA VAL A 20 -13.44 -3.14 -5.05
C VAL A 20 -14.79 -3.00 -5.75
N LYS A 21 -14.92 -2.06 -6.70
CA LYS A 21 -16.13 -1.88 -7.52
C LYS A 21 -16.48 -3.14 -8.32
N ILE A 22 -15.48 -3.81 -8.90
CA ILE A 22 -15.68 -5.09 -9.61
C ILE A 22 -16.26 -6.16 -8.66
N LYS A 23 -15.88 -6.13 -7.39
CA LYS A 23 -16.35 -7.06 -6.36
C LYS A 23 -17.69 -6.66 -5.73
N GLN A 24 -18.34 -5.58 -6.22
CA GLN A 24 -19.60 -5.04 -5.69
C GLN A 24 -19.57 -4.73 -4.19
N LEU A 25 -18.38 -4.41 -3.68
CA LEU A 25 -18.17 -4.00 -2.30
C LEU A 25 -18.26 -2.48 -2.20
N GLU A 26 -18.58 -1.99 -1.00
CA GLU A 26 -18.58 -0.55 -0.73
C GLU A 26 -17.18 0.03 -0.90
N GLU A 27 -17.13 1.21 -1.53
CA GLU A 27 -15.88 1.96 -1.69
C GLU A 27 -15.39 2.46 -0.33
N VAL A 28 -14.11 2.28 -0.06
CA VAL A 28 -13.45 2.77 1.14
C VAL A 28 -12.72 4.06 0.80
N THR A 29 -13.05 5.12 1.53
CA THR A 29 -12.45 6.44 1.34
C THR A 29 -11.10 6.57 2.03
N TYR A 30 -10.30 7.54 1.60
CA TYR A 30 -9.05 7.90 2.26
C TYR A 30 -9.23 8.15 3.77
N ASP A 31 -10.24 8.95 4.14
CA ASP A 31 -10.49 9.30 5.54
C ASP A 31 -10.82 8.07 6.39
N GLN A 32 -11.64 7.16 5.86
CA GLN A 32 -11.94 5.90 6.55
C GLN A 32 -10.69 5.05 6.77
N ILE A 33 -9.77 4.99 5.81
CA ILE A 33 -8.49 4.28 5.96
C ILE A 33 -7.66 4.98 7.03
N SER A 34 -7.44 6.29 6.91
CA SER A 34 -6.65 7.08 7.84
C SER A 34 -7.12 6.94 9.30
N GLU A 35 -8.43 7.11 9.53
CA GLU A 35 -9.05 6.95 10.85
C GLU A 35 -8.93 5.52 11.39
N SER A 36 -9.05 4.51 10.53
CA SER A 36 -9.01 3.10 10.93
C SER A 36 -7.66 2.61 11.43
N PHE A 37 -6.57 3.24 10.99
CA PHE A 37 -5.19 2.93 11.40
C PHE A 37 -4.69 3.81 12.55
N LYS A 38 -5.29 5.01 12.74
CA LYS A 38 -4.89 6.00 13.76
C LYS A 38 -3.40 6.37 13.73
N ARG A 39 -2.80 6.33 12.55
CA ARG A 39 -1.41 6.75 12.32
C ARG A 39 -1.41 8.03 11.47
N LYS A 40 -0.73 9.07 11.95
CA LYS A 40 -0.64 10.37 11.27
C LYS A 40 0.35 10.38 10.11
N ASP A 41 1.27 9.43 10.10
CA ASP A 41 2.33 9.24 9.12
C ASP A 41 2.02 8.13 8.11
N LEU A 42 0.78 7.62 8.11
CA LEU A 42 0.34 6.62 7.16
C LEU A 42 0.28 7.21 5.75
N ILE A 43 1.04 6.62 4.84
CA ILE A 43 1.00 6.97 3.41
C ILE A 43 -0.08 6.11 2.76
N ILE A 44 -1.08 6.74 2.14
CA ILE A 44 -2.18 6.02 1.48
C ILE A 44 -2.15 6.34 -0.02
N PHE A 45 -2.08 5.31 -0.84
CA PHE A 45 -2.19 5.41 -2.30
C PHE A 45 -3.52 4.82 -2.76
N THR A 46 -4.23 5.55 -3.62
CA THR A 46 -5.43 5.05 -4.30
C THR A 46 -5.22 4.80 -5.79
N ASN A 47 -4.04 5.16 -6.30
CA ASN A 47 -3.63 4.99 -7.69
C ASN A 47 -2.47 3.96 -7.76
N PRO A 48 -2.59 2.92 -8.60
CA PRO A 48 -1.55 1.90 -8.72
C PRO A 48 -0.22 2.43 -9.25
N GLU A 49 -0.24 3.45 -10.12
CA GLU A 49 0.98 4.03 -10.70
C GLU A 49 1.73 4.89 -9.68
N GLU A 50 1.01 5.62 -8.81
CA GLU A 50 1.64 6.35 -7.69
C GLU A 50 2.25 5.39 -6.67
N PHE A 51 1.55 4.30 -6.35
CA PHE A 51 2.06 3.27 -5.44
C PHE A 51 3.33 2.61 -6.01
N LYS A 52 3.33 2.25 -7.30
CA LYS A 52 4.51 1.73 -7.99
C LYS A 52 5.65 2.74 -7.98
N GLY A 53 5.37 3.98 -8.37
CA GLY A 53 6.35 5.08 -8.38
C GLY A 53 7.02 5.24 -7.02
N PHE A 54 6.23 5.21 -5.93
CA PHE A 54 6.76 5.22 -4.58
C PHE A 54 7.76 4.09 -4.33
N LEU A 55 7.45 2.85 -4.71
CA LEU A 55 8.38 1.72 -4.50
C LEU A 55 9.68 1.86 -5.29
N TYR A 56 9.64 2.40 -6.51
CA TYR A 56 10.85 2.61 -7.34
C TYR A 56 11.70 3.79 -6.86
N GLU A 57 11.07 4.86 -6.38
CA GLU A 57 11.76 6.05 -5.89
C GLU A 57 12.26 5.89 -4.45
N HIS A 58 11.61 5.03 -3.66
CA HIS A 58 12.04 4.75 -2.31
C HIS A 58 13.33 3.92 -2.31
N HIS A 59 14.32 4.35 -1.54
CA HIS A 59 15.57 3.63 -1.41
C HIS A 59 15.36 2.37 -0.55
N LEU A 60 15.03 1.25 -1.20
CA LEU A 60 14.78 -0.04 -0.54
C LEU A 60 16.06 -0.81 -0.17
N LYS A 61 17.24 -0.28 -0.51
CA LYS A 61 18.52 -0.86 -0.15
C LYS A 61 18.65 -0.96 1.38
N GLU A 62 19.11 -2.11 1.88
CA GLU A 62 19.25 -2.40 3.32
C GLU A 62 17.93 -2.30 4.11
N SER A 63 16.79 -2.46 3.42
CA SER A 63 15.46 -2.50 4.03
C SER A 63 14.85 -3.90 3.99
N ALA A 64 13.84 -4.12 4.83
CA ALA A 64 12.97 -5.28 4.74
C ALA A 64 11.59 -4.84 4.22
N LEU A 65 11.31 -5.13 2.94
CA LEU A 65 10.00 -4.85 2.35
C LEU A 65 9.01 -5.98 2.65
N LEU A 66 7.98 -5.67 3.43
CA LEU A 66 6.87 -6.59 3.72
C LEU A 66 5.62 -6.19 2.93
N LEU A 67 5.21 -7.03 1.99
CA LEU A 67 3.98 -6.85 1.21
C LEU A 67 2.90 -7.82 1.71
N MET A 68 1.76 -7.29 2.16
CA MET A 68 0.60 -8.07 2.62
C MET A 68 -0.65 -7.69 1.82
N SER A 69 -1.24 -8.65 1.11
CA SER A 69 -2.45 -8.40 0.32
C SER A 69 -3.21 -9.69 0.03
N SER A 70 -4.52 -9.54 -0.20
CA SER A 70 -5.38 -10.56 -0.80
C SER A 70 -5.56 -10.35 -2.32
N GLY A 71 -4.77 -9.48 -2.95
CA GLY A 71 -4.82 -9.10 -4.36
C GLY A 71 -3.43 -8.99 -4.99
N ASN A 72 -3.31 -8.25 -6.10
CA ASN A 72 -2.09 -8.16 -6.92
C ASN A 72 -1.43 -6.77 -6.92
N TYR A 73 -1.78 -5.90 -5.97
CA TYR A 73 -1.21 -4.55 -5.83
C TYR A 73 -1.32 -3.67 -7.09
N GLY A 74 -2.40 -3.80 -7.87
CA GLY A 74 -2.56 -3.00 -9.08
C GLY A 74 -1.67 -3.47 -10.23
N GLY A 75 -1.33 -4.77 -10.25
CA GLY A 75 -0.44 -5.35 -11.25
C GLY A 75 1.03 -5.05 -11.01
N LEU A 76 1.45 -5.02 -9.74
CA LEU A 76 2.86 -4.87 -9.38
C LEU A 76 3.68 -6.06 -9.91
N ASN A 77 4.82 -5.77 -10.53
CA ASN A 77 5.75 -6.81 -10.99
C ASN A 77 6.77 -7.13 -9.88
N PHE A 78 6.67 -8.31 -9.27
CA PHE A 78 7.54 -8.71 -8.17
C PHE A 78 9.01 -8.91 -8.60
N ASP A 79 9.26 -9.31 -9.85
CA ASP A 79 10.62 -9.49 -10.35
C ASP A 79 11.36 -8.13 -10.42
N GLU A 80 10.64 -7.08 -10.82
CA GLU A 80 11.18 -5.72 -10.84
C GLU A 80 11.45 -5.20 -9.43
N ILE A 81 10.55 -5.47 -8.48
CA ILE A 81 10.73 -5.08 -7.07
C ILE A 81 11.89 -5.83 -6.42
N GLN A 82 12.08 -7.11 -6.72
CA GLN A 82 13.22 -7.87 -6.21
C GLN A 82 14.56 -7.25 -6.66
N GLY A 83 14.61 -6.63 -7.83
CA GLY A 83 15.80 -5.93 -8.32
C GLY A 83 16.14 -4.62 -7.58
N LEU A 84 15.24 -4.10 -6.75
CA LEU A 84 15.42 -2.86 -5.98
C LEU A 84 15.96 -3.08 -4.55
N LEU A 85 15.87 -4.31 -4.04
CA LEU A 85 16.34 -4.72 -2.71
C LEU A 85 17.84 -5.04 -2.74
#